data_AF-A0A1H3JWD1-F1
#
_entry.id   AF-A0A1H3JWD1-F1
#
_cell.length_a   1.000
_cell.length_b   1.000
_cell.length_c   1.000
_cell.angle_alpha   90.00
_cell.angle_beta   90.00
_cell.angle_gamma   90.00
#
_symmetry.space_group_name_H-M   'P 1'
#
loop_
_entity.id
_entity.type
_entity.pdbx_description
1 polymer ?
#
loop_
_entity_poly.entity_id
_entity_poly.type
_entity_poly.pdbx_seq_one_letter_code
_entity_poly.pdbx_strand_id
1 'polypeptide(L)' 'MHDEIDWAKYVGGADYPCGRDVLLKSAAAQGGDDEVLGQLGKLPEREYDCFETVRTSLGS' A
#
# COMPACT_ATOMS: atom_id res chain seq x y z
N MET A 1 -13.19 18.22 -0.21
CA MET A 1 -13.51 16.84 -0.61
C MET A 1 -12.22 16.08 -0.40
N HIS A 2 -12.04 15.46 0.77
CA HIS A 2 -10.92 14.55 0.97
C HIS A 2 -11.39 13.22 0.39
N ASP A 3 -10.84 12.86 -0.76
CA ASP A 3 -11.07 11.56 -1.39
C ASP A 3 -10.44 10.50 -0.46
N GLU A 4 -11.20 9.48 -0.09
CA GLU A 4 -10.68 8.37 0.72
C GLU A 4 -9.63 7.63 -0.12
N ILE A 5 -8.46 7.33 0.45
CA ILE A 5 -7.41 6.61 -0.29
C ILE A 5 -7.94 5.24 -0.71
N ASP A 6 -8.10 5.03 -2.02
CA ASP A 6 -8.51 3.73 -2.57
C ASP A 6 -7.35 2.72 -2.54
N TRP A 7 -7.15 2.09 -1.39
CA TRP A 7 -6.08 1.11 -1.19
C TRP A 7 -6.20 -0.07 -2.16
N ALA A 8 -7.42 -0.49 -2.51
CA ALA A 8 -7.64 -1.60 -3.43
C ALA A 8 -7.05 -1.31 -4.82
N LYS A 9 -7.12 -0.06 -5.28
CA LYS A 9 -6.39 0.38 -6.47
C LYS A 9 -4.88 0.25 -6.25
N TYR A 10 -4.29 0.99 -5.31
CA TYR A 10 -2.83 1.11 -5.18
C TYR A 10 -2.09 -0.19 -4.84
N VAL A 11 -2.68 -1.05 -4.02
CA VAL A 11 -2.04 -2.26 -3.50
C VAL A 11 -2.82 -3.55 -3.77
N GLY A 12 -4.03 -3.50 -4.32
CA GLY A 12 -4.81 -4.70 -4.63
C GLY A 12 -4.30 -5.48 -5.84
N GLY A 13 -3.53 -4.85 -6.74
CA GLY A 13 -2.93 -5.48 -7.92
C GLY A 13 -1.49 -5.95 -7.74
N ALA A 14 -0.93 -5.86 -6.53
CA ALA A 14 0.43 -6.32 -6.26
C ALA A 14 0.52 -7.86 -6.33
N ASP A 15 1.64 -8.39 -6.81
CA ASP A 15 1.89 -9.83 -6.86
C ASP A 15 2.29 -10.31 -5.46
N TYR A 16 1.32 -10.82 -4.71
CA TYR A 16 1.54 -11.32 -3.36
C TYR A 16 2.07 -12.77 -3.37
N PRO A 17 2.97 -13.15 -2.44
CA PRO A 17 3.48 -12.37 -1.32
C PRO A 17 4.50 -11.29 -1.77
N CYS A 18 4.39 -10.09 -1.19
CA CYS A 18 5.25 -8.96 -1.55
C CYS A 18 5.74 -8.17 -0.34
N GLY A 19 6.90 -7.54 -0.48
CA GLY A 19 7.44 -6.63 0.52
C GLY A 19 6.92 -5.21 0.38
N ARG A 20 7.17 -4.38 1.40
CA ARG A 20 6.88 -2.93 1.40
C ARG A 20 7.38 -2.21 0.13
N ASP A 21 8.56 -2.56 -0.35
CA ASP A 21 9.16 -1.93 -1.54
C ASP A 21 8.31 -2.13 -2.80
N VAL A 22 7.73 -3.33 -2.95
CA VAL A 22 6.84 -3.66 -4.06
C VAL A 22 5.52 -2.91 -3.94
N LEU A 23 4.97 -2.78 -2.72
CA LEU A 23 3.76 -1.99 -2.47
C LEU A 23 3.99 -0.51 -2.81
N LEU A 24 5.13 0.06 -2.42
CA LEU A 24 5.53 1.42 -2.76
C LEU A 24 5.65 1.62 -4.27
N LYS A 25 6.30 0.68 -4.98
CA LYS A 25 6.40 0.74 -6.44
C LYS A 25 5.04 0.60 -7.12
N SER A 26 4.19 -0.31 -6.65
CA SER A 26 2.82 -0.49 -7.16
C SER A 26 1.99 0.77 -6.97
N ALA A 27 2.01 1.36 -5.77
CA ALA A 27 1.30 2.59 -5.47
C ALA A 27 1.82 3.75 -6.33
N ALA A 28 3.14 3.94 -6.42
CA ALA A 28 3.75 4.98 -7.25
C ALA A 28 3.38 4.80 -8.74
N ALA A 29 3.42 3.57 -9.26
CA ALA A 29 3.05 3.27 -10.65
C ALA A 29 1.56 3.56 -10.94
N GLN A 30 0.70 3.48 -9.92
CA GLN A 30 -0.73 3.78 -10.03
C GLN A 30 -1.07 5.24 -9.75
N GLY A 31 -0.06 6.08 -9.51
CA GLY A 31 -0.24 7.50 -9.24
C GLY A 31 -0.56 7.82 -7.77
N GLY A 32 -0.11 6.97 -6.84
CA GLY A 32 -0.23 7.25 -5.41
C GLY A 32 0.55 8.50 -5.03
N ASP A 33 -0.14 9.46 -4.42
CA ASP A 33 0.44 10.68 -3.88
C ASP A 33 1.43 10.43 -2.73
N ASP A 34 2.17 11.47 -2.34
CA ASP A 34 3.09 11.45 -1.20
C ASP A 34 2.42 10.98 0.11
N GLU A 35 1.11 11.20 0.27
CA GLU A 35 0.36 10.68 1.41
C GLU A 35 0.28 9.15 1.37
N VAL A 36 -0.07 8.56 0.23
CA VAL A 36 -0.15 7.10 0.02
C VAL A 36 1.22 6.48 0.22
N LEU A 37 2.25 7.02 -0.46
CA LEU A 37 3.63 6.54 -0.35
C LEU A 37 4.19 6.74 1.06
N GLY A 38 3.84 7.84 1.72
CA GLY A 38 4.25 8.12 3.10
C GLY A 38 3.63 7.15 4.10
N GLN A 39 2.37 6.76 3.92
CA GLN A 39 1.73 5.74 4.75
C GLN A 39 2.33 4.34 4.50
N LEU A 40 2.51 3.96 3.23
CA LEU A 40 3.18 2.70 2.88
C LEU A 40 4.64 2.65 3.35
N GLY A 41 5.35 3.78 3.34
CA GLY A 41 6.73 3.87 3.82
C GLY A 41 6.85 3.67 5.33
N LYS A 42 5.82 4.03 6.11
CA LYS A 42 5.75 3.81 7.56
C LYS A 42 5.47 2.36 7.94
N LEU A 43 5.02 1.54 6.97
CA LEU A 43 4.79 0.13 7.21
C LEU A 43 6.11 -0.57 7.61
N PRO A 44 6.04 -1.58 8.50
CA PRO A 44 7.20 -2.39 8.82
C PRO A 44 7.71 -3.12 7.58
N GLU A 45 9.03 -3.26 7.47
CA GLU A 45 9.63 -4.05 6.41
C GLU A 45 9.42 -5.53 6.70
N ARG A 46 8.32 -6.06 6.17
CA ARG A 46 7.93 -7.46 6.26
C ARG A 46 7.32 -7.89 4.93
N GLU A 47 7.20 -9.21 4.79
CA GLU A 47 6.40 -9.79 3.74
C GLU A 47 4.91 -9.67 4.09
N TYR A 48 4.14 -9.25 3.10
CA TYR A 48 2.70 -9.16 3.13
C TYR A 48 2.15 -10.26 2.24
N ASP A 49 1.31 -11.12 2.80
CA ASP A 49 0.68 -12.22 2.06
C ASP A 49 -0.52 -11.77 1.23
N CYS A 50 -1.24 -10.73 1.67
CA CYS A 50 -2.46 -10.27 1.03
C CYS A 50 -2.71 -8.77 1.28
N PHE A 51 -3.62 -8.20 0.47
CA PHE A 51 -4.20 -6.87 0.67
C PHE A 51 -4.71 -6.63 2.10
N GLU A 52 -5.35 -7.62 2.72
CA GLU A 52 -5.90 -7.50 4.09
C GLU A 52 -4.82 -7.22 5.14
N THR A 53 -3.63 -7.82 4.99
CA THR A 53 -2.49 -7.59 5.90
C THR A 53 -1.99 -6.15 5.79
N VAL A 54 -1.94 -5.61 4.57
CA VAL A 54 -1.57 -4.23 4.30
C VAL A 54 -2.61 -3.28 4.88
N ARG A 55 -3.90 -3.52 4.60
CA ARG A 55 -5.03 -2.73 5.11
C ARG A 55 -5.05 -2.66 6.64
N THR A 56 -4.80 -3.79 7.30
CA THR A 56 -4.72 -3.87 8.77
C THR A 56 -3.56 -3.06 9.33
N SER A 57 -2.46 -2.94 8.59
CA SER A 57 -1.30 -2.18 9.04
C SER A 57 -1.46 -0.67 8.84
N LEU A 58 -2.36 -0.25 7.94
CA LEU A 58 -2.69 1.15 7.64
C LEU A 58 -3.84 1.68 8.51
N GLY A 59 -4.82 0.83 8.82
CA GLY A 59 -5.94 1.16 9.69
C GLY A 59 -5.64 0.85 11.15
N SER A 60 -5.41 1.89 11.95
CA SER A 60 -5.54 1.85 13.41
C SER A 60 -6.33 3.04 13.93
#